data_AF-A0A7S0IN02-F1
#
_entry.id   AF-A0A7S0IN02-F1
#
_cell.length_a   1.000
_cell.length_b   1.000
_cell.length_c   1.000
_cell.angle_alpha   90.00
_cell.angle_beta   90.00
_cell.angle_gamma   90.00
#
_symmetry.space_group_name_H-M   'P 1'
#
loop_
_entity.id
_entity.type
_entity.pdbx_description
1 polymer ?
#
loop_
_entity_poly.entity_id
_entity_poly.type
_entity_poly.pdbx_seq_one_letter_code
_entity_poly.pdbx_strand_id
1 'polypeptide(L)'
;MYKGPTGHITRFPRYNHPGKLLVSRRGRCGEWANCFALCARAVGFDARWVLDVTDHVWVEVWSEARQQWLHADPCEQACDAPLMYEKGWGKKLSYVFAFERHEATDVAR
;
A
#
# COMPACT_ATOMS: atom_id res chain seq x y z
N MET A 1 -11.52 2.98 -18.77
CA MET A 1 -12.00 4.32 -19.21
C MET A 1 -13.39 4.51 -18.63
N TYR A 2 -13.79 5.73 -18.32
CA TYR A 2 -15.10 6.04 -17.76
C TYR A 2 -15.87 6.91 -18.73
N LYS A 3 -17.11 6.52 -19.06
CA LYS A 3 -18.00 7.31 -19.92
C LYS A 3 -18.98 8.07 -19.03
N GLY A 4 -18.97 9.40 -19.11
CA GLY A 4 -19.90 10.25 -18.36
C GLY A 4 -21.29 10.30 -19.00
N PRO A 5 -22.30 10.86 -18.30
CA PRO A 5 -23.66 10.99 -18.81
C PRO A 5 -23.78 11.77 -20.13
N THR A 6 -22.87 12.72 -20.38
CA THR A 6 -22.79 13.50 -21.63
C THR A 6 -22.15 12.76 -22.79
N GLY A 7 -21.72 11.51 -22.59
CA GLY A 7 -20.97 10.73 -23.56
C GLY A 7 -19.46 10.99 -23.58
N HIS A 8 -18.98 12.01 -22.84
CA HIS A 8 -17.54 12.29 -22.71
C HIS A 8 -16.79 11.11 -22.06
N ILE A 9 -15.63 10.76 -22.63
CA ILE A 9 -14.79 9.67 -22.13
C ILE A 9 -13.61 10.24 -21.34
N THR A 10 -13.53 9.89 -20.07
CA THR A 10 -12.41 10.22 -19.19
C THR A 10 -11.52 9.00 -19.00
N ARG A 11 -10.21 9.19 -19.20
CA ARG A 11 -9.21 8.14 -18.95
C ARG A 11 -8.75 8.18 -17.49
N PHE A 12 -8.54 6.99 -16.93
CA PHE A 12 -7.95 6.80 -15.61
C PHE A 12 -6.82 5.77 -15.74
N PRO A 13 -5.64 6.20 -16.22
CA PRO A 13 -4.48 5.33 -16.28
C PRO A 13 -4.09 4.88 -14.87
N ARG A 14 -3.79 3.59 -14.72
CA ARG A 14 -3.22 3.00 -13.50
C ARG A 14 -1.70 3.03 -13.65
N TYR A 15 -1.05 3.94 -12.94
CA TYR A 15 0.40 4.14 -13.07
C TYR A 15 1.15 3.36 -11.99
N ASN A 16 2.23 2.69 -12.37
CA ASN A 16 3.12 2.00 -11.41
C ASN A 16 4.38 2.80 -11.09
N HIS A 17 4.72 3.82 -11.87
CA HIS A 17 5.91 4.63 -11.61
C HIS A 17 5.63 5.64 -10.48
N PRO A 18 6.25 5.53 -9.30
CA PRO A 18 5.89 6.36 -8.14
C PRO A 18 6.15 7.85 -8.37
N GLY A 19 7.17 8.22 -9.16
CA GLY A 19 7.36 9.62 -9.59
C GLY A 19 6.18 10.19 -10.38
N LYS A 20 5.40 9.37 -11.10
CA LYS A 20 4.18 9.82 -11.77
C LYS A 20 3.04 10.01 -10.78
N LEU A 21 3.00 9.20 -9.72
CA LEU A 21 1.99 9.25 -8.67
C LEU A 21 2.10 10.54 -7.84
N LEU A 22 3.31 11.06 -7.63
CA LEU A 22 3.55 12.38 -7.01
C LEU A 22 2.86 13.53 -7.78
N VAL A 23 2.69 13.36 -9.10
CA VAL A 23 2.02 14.33 -9.98
C VAL A 23 0.51 14.04 -10.07
N SER A 24 0.11 12.78 -10.27
CA SER A 24 -1.31 12.45 -10.48
C SER A 24 -2.15 12.52 -9.20
N ARG A 25 -1.53 12.25 -8.02
CA ARG A 25 -2.13 12.39 -6.68
C ARG A 25 -3.51 11.75 -6.54
N ARG A 26 -3.74 10.63 -7.22
CA ARG A 26 -4.99 9.88 -7.24
C ARG A 26 -4.73 8.44 -7.64
N GLY A 27 -5.57 7.53 -7.18
CA GLY A 27 -5.44 6.11 -7.44
C GLY A 27 -6.30 5.28 -6.50
N ARG A 28 -5.98 4.00 -6.38
CA ARG A 28 -6.53 3.05 -5.38
C ARG A 28 -5.38 2.53 -4.51
N CYS A 29 -5.63 1.52 -3.68
CA CYS A 29 -4.64 0.94 -2.75
C CYS A 29 -3.25 0.74 -3.39
N GLY A 30 -3.19 0.19 -4.62
CA GLY A 30 -1.95 0.05 -5.39
C GLY A 30 -1.12 1.33 -5.53
N GLU A 31 -1.74 2.41 -6.03
CA GLU A 31 -1.05 3.69 -6.18
C GLU A 31 -0.74 4.35 -4.83
N TRP A 32 -1.65 4.26 -3.87
CA TRP A 32 -1.45 4.84 -2.54
C TRP A 32 -0.28 4.18 -1.81
N ALA A 33 -0.26 2.85 -1.71
CA ALA A 33 0.82 2.10 -1.09
C ALA A 33 2.17 2.32 -1.80
N ASN A 34 2.19 2.32 -3.13
CA ASN A 34 3.42 2.54 -3.90
C ASN A 34 4.00 3.96 -3.69
N CYS A 35 3.14 4.99 -3.77
CA CYS A 35 3.58 6.36 -3.53
C CYS A 35 4.00 6.57 -2.08
N PHE A 36 3.29 5.99 -1.11
CA PHE A 36 3.63 6.08 0.31
C PHE A 36 4.97 5.38 0.63
N ALA A 37 5.21 4.20 0.08
CA ALA A 37 6.49 3.49 0.23
C ALA A 37 7.68 4.30 -0.33
N LEU A 38 7.47 5.07 -1.40
CA LEU A 38 8.48 6.04 -1.87
C LEU A 38 8.70 7.13 -0.81
N CYS A 39 7.64 7.76 -0.32
CA CYS A 39 7.73 8.83 0.67
C CYS A 39 8.41 8.38 1.97
N ALA A 40 8.02 7.22 2.52
CA ALA A 40 8.60 6.65 3.74
C ALA A 40 10.12 6.47 3.60
N ARG A 41 10.57 5.87 2.48
CA ARG A 41 12.01 5.72 2.20
C ARG A 41 12.71 7.05 1.98
N ALA A 42 12.06 8.01 1.32
CA ALA A 42 12.64 9.32 1.06
C ALA A 42 12.90 10.13 2.33
N VAL A 43 12.11 9.92 3.39
CA VAL A 43 12.31 10.56 4.70
C VAL A 43 13.18 9.73 5.66
N GLY A 44 13.72 8.60 5.20
CA GLY A 44 14.71 7.81 5.94
C GLY A 44 14.15 6.64 6.76
N PHE A 45 12.88 6.25 6.60
CA PHE A 45 12.40 5.00 7.19
C PHE A 45 12.81 3.80 6.34
N ASP A 46 13.20 2.71 7.00
CA ASP A 46 13.12 1.39 6.39
C ASP A 46 11.65 1.05 6.17
N ALA A 47 11.31 0.65 4.94
CA ALA A 47 9.94 0.40 4.54
C ALA A 47 9.83 -0.83 3.65
N ARG A 48 8.83 -1.66 3.94
CA ARG A 48 8.44 -2.81 3.11
C ARG A 48 7.17 -2.50 2.35
N TRP A 49 7.11 -2.88 1.09
CA TRP A 49 5.86 -2.90 0.35
C TRP A 49 5.20 -4.26 0.56
N VAL A 50 3.96 -4.29 1.07
CA VAL A 50 3.30 -5.52 1.49
C VAL A 50 2.17 -5.87 0.53
N LEU A 51 2.17 -7.13 0.09
CA LEU A 51 1.17 -7.73 -0.78
C LEU A 51 0.36 -8.75 -0.02
N ASP A 52 -0.93 -8.49 0.13
CA ASP A 52 -1.94 -9.51 0.36
C ASP A 52 -2.45 -10.00 -1.00
N VAL A 53 -2.26 -11.28 -1.28
CA VAL A 53 -2.63 -11.89 -2.56
C VAL A 53 -4.13 -11.84 -2.85
N THR A 54 -4.96 -11.48 -1.86
CA THR A 54 -6.40 -11.26 -2.00
C THR A 54 -6.74 -9.82 -2.41
N ASP A 55 -5.95 -9.25 -3.35
CA ASP A 55 -6.13 -7.93 -3.97
C ASP A 55 -6.05 -6.74 -3.00
N HIS A 56 -5.09 -6.76 -2.07
CA HIS A 56 -4.78 -5.58 -1.26
C HIS A 56 -3.28 -5.40 -1.04
N VAL A 57 -2.86 -4.16 -0.89
CA VAL A 57 -1.45 -3.81 -0.67
C VAL A 57 -1.36 -2.64 0.31
N TRP A 58 -0.32 -2.67 1.14
CA TRP A 58 -0.01 -1.62 2.12
C TRP A 58 1.51 -1.50 2.29
N VAL A 59 1.95 -0.80 3.34
CA VAL A 59 3.35 -0.59 3.66
C VAL A 59 3.62 -0.97 5.11
N GLU A 60 4.78 -1.54 5.40
CA GLU A 60 5.31 -1.63 6.75
C GLU A 60 6.46 -0.65 6.90
N VAL A 61 6.59 -0.01 8.07
CA VAL A 61 7.71 0.88 8.41
C VAL A 61 8.40 0.40 9.68
N TRP A 62 9.73 0.38 9.70
CA TRP A 62 10.48 0.00 10.90
C TRP A 62 10.42 1.10 11.95
N SER A 63 10.14 0.72 13.19
CA SER A 63 10.12 1.63 14.33
C SER A 63 11.29 1.35 15.25
N GLU A 64 12.29 2.23 15.25
CA GLU A 64 13.42 2.14 16.18
C GLU A 64 12.99 2.18 17.65
N ALA A 65 11.98 2.99 17.99
CA ALA A 65 11.49 3.09 19.36
C ALA A 65 10.86 1.77 19.88
N ARG A 66 10.31 0.95 18.98
CA ARG A 66 9.62 -0.30 19.33
C ARG A 66 10.38 -1.54 18.91
N GLN A 67 11.46 -1.38 18.13
CA GLN A 67 12.24 -2.46 17.54
C GLN A 67 11.34 -3.47 16.80
N GLN A 68 10.38 -2.96 16.03
CA GLN A 68 9.43 -3.79 15.26
C GLN A 68 8.95 -3.08 13.99
N TRP A 69 8.46 -3.88 13.05
CA TRP A 69 7.71 -3.39 11.89
C TRP A 69 6.31 -2.95 12.31
N LEU A 70 5.91 -1.78 11.83
CA LEU A 70 4.56 -1.25 12.02
C LEU A 70 3.82 -1.30 10.69
N HIS A 71 2.66 -1.95 10.71
CA HIS A 71 1.67 -1.87 9.64
C HIS A 71 1.27 -0.41 9.39
N ALA A 72 1.25 0.02 8.12
CA ALA A 72 0.79 1.33 7.69
C ALA A 72 -0.02 1.22 6.39
N ASP A 73 -1.31 1.52 6.46
CA ASP A 73 -2.19 1.56 5.30
C ASP A 73 -2.57 3.02 4.96
N PRO A 74 -1.95 3.61 3.92
CA PRO A 74 -2.24 4.98 3.52
C PRO A 74 -3.61 5.15 2.85
N CYS A 75 -4.21 4.05 2.38
CA CYS A 75 -5.54 4.08 1.76
C CYS A 75 -6.63 4.27 2.85
N GLU A 76 -6.36 3.74 4.04
CA GLU A 76 -7.29 3.70 5.16
C GLU A 76 -6.91 4.63 6.33
N GLN A 77 -5.79 5.36 6.19
CA GLN A 77 -5.24 6.21 7.25
C GLN A 77 -4.99 5.45 8.57
N ALA A 78 -4.55 4.20 8.46
CA ALA A 78 -4.34 3.31 9.59
C ALA A 78 -2.85 3.04 9.84
N CYS A 79 -2.45 3.00 11.10
CA CYS A 79 -1.10 2.64 11.54
C CYS A 79 -1.20 1.70 12.74
N ASP A 80 -0.36 0.67 12.77
CA ASP A 80 -0.29 -0.33 13.84
C ASP A 80 -1.65 -1.04 14.09
N ALA A 81 -2.37 -1.34 13.01
CA ALA A 81 -3.69 -1.97 13.03
C ALA A 81 -3.78 -3.20 12.10
N PRO A 82 -2.85 -4.17 12.18
CA PRO A 82 -2.73 -5.26 11.20
C PRO A 82 -3.98 -6.17 11.11
N LEU A 83 -4.76 -6.26 12.19
CA LEU A 83 -5.98 -7.08 12.23
C LEU A 83 -7.18 -6.42 11.54
N MET A 84 -7.05 -5.20 11.00
CA MET A 84 -8.15 -4.49 10.35
C MET A 84 -8.72 -5.24 9.15
N TYR A 85 -7.89 -6.01 8.44
CA TYR A 85 -8.31 -6.74 7.25
C TYR A 85 -9.12 -7.99 7.62
N GLU A 86 -8.56 -8.86 8.47
CA GLU A 86 -9.23 -10.09 8.87
C GLU A 86 -10.42 -9.82 9.80
N LYS A 87 -10.21 -9.05 10.88
CA LYS A 87 -11.24 -8.81 11.90
C LYS A 87 -12.15 -7.64 11.57
N GLY A 88 -11.63 -6.60 10.94
CA GLY A 88 -12.42 -5.42 10.57
C GLY A 88 -13.25 -5.68 9.31
N TRP A 89 -12.60 -6.02 8.19
CA TRP A 89 -13.28 -6.22 6.91
C TRP A 89 -13.84 -7.64 6.72
N GLY A 90 -13.43 -8.59 7.57
CA GLY A 90 -13.81 -9.99 7.39
C GLY A 90 -13.10 -10.66 6.22
N LYS A 91 -11.95 -10.13 5.76
CA LYS A 91 -11.19 -10.74 4.66
C LYS A 91 -10.66 -12.11 5.09
N LYS A 92 -10.83 -13.10 4.22
CA LYS A 92 -10.21 -14.42 4.35
C LYS A 92 -8.81 -14.37 3.75
N LEU A 93 -7.85 -13.93 4.56
CA LEU A 93 -6.44 -13.84 4.15
C LEU A 93 -5.86 -15.24 3.87
N SER A 94 -4.89 -15.31 2.96
CA SER A 94 -4.20 -16.57 2.63
C SER A 94 -2.69 -16.40 2.67
N TYR A 95 -2.14 -15.52 1.85
CA TYR A 95 -0.70 -15.24 1.81
C TYR A 95 -0.46 -13.73 1.82
N VAL A 96 0.50 -13.33 2.66
CA VAL A 96 0.90 -11.92 2.77
C VAL A 96 2.43 -11.86 2.71
N PHE A 97 2.97 -11.16 1.72
CA PHE A 97 4.40 -11.05 1.50
C PHE A 97 4.86 -9.60 1.60
N ALA A 98 5.87 -9.34 2.40
CA ALA A 98 6.52 -8.04 2.50
C ALA A 98 7.81 -8.04 1.67
N PHE A 99 8.02 -6.96 0.90
CA PHE A 99 9.16 -6.79 0.02
C PHE A 99 9.97 -5.55 0.42
N GLU A 100 11.24 -5.78 0.70
CA GLU A 100 12.24 -4.76 0.97
C GLU A 100 13.18 -4.56 -0.23
N ARG A 101 14.25 -3.78 -0.02
CA ARG A 101 15.31 -3.58 -1.02
C ARG A 101 16.02 -4.88 -1.39
N HIS A 102 16.24 -5.75 -0.41
CA HIS A 102 17.10 -6.94 -0.56
C HIS A 102 16.42 -8.23 -0.12
N GLU A 103 15.26 -8.14 0.54
CA GLU A 103 14.60 -9.29 1.17
C GLU A 103 13.12 -9.35 0.81
N ALA A 104 12.59 -10.56 0.86
CA ALA A 104 11.16 -10.82 0.83
C ALA A 104 10.82 -11.74 2.00
N THR A 105 9.76 -11.43 2.73
CA THR A 105 9.37 -12.14 3.94
C THR A 105 7.88 -12.48 3.89
N ASP A 106 7.53 -13.72 4.23
CA ASP A 106 6.14 -14.07 4.53
C ASP A 106 5.77 -13.47 5.90
N VAL A 107 4.77 -12.58 5.90
CA VAL A 107 4.30 -11.82 7.08
C VAL A 107 2.85 -12.14 7.41
N ALA A 108 2.32 -13.28 6.95
CA ALA A 108 0.94 -13.68 7.21
C ALA A 108 0.64 -14.01 8.70
N ARG A 109 1.65 -14.01 9.60
CA ARG A 109 1.52 -14.40 11.01
C ARG A 109 2.30 -13.50 11.94
#